data_AF-A0A6P5CII6-F1
#
_entry.id   AF-A0A6P5CII6-F1
#
_cell.length_a   1.000
_cell.length_b   1.000
_cell.length_c   1.000
_cell.angle_alpha   90.00
_cell.angle_beta   90.00
_cell.angle_gamma   90.00
#
_symmetry.space_group_name_H-M   'P 1'
#
loop_
_entity.id
_entity.type
_entity.pdbx_description
1 polymer ?
#
loop_
_entity_poly.entity_id
_entity_poly.type
_entity_poly.pdbx_seq_one_letter_code
_entity_poly.pdbx_strand_id
1 'polypeptide(L)'
;MDIYIHGYLICLLLFLFRSETACHPLGKRRCEMQAFRIWDVNQKIFYLRNNQLVAGYLQGPNTKLEEKIDVVPIEPHTMFLGIHGGKLCLACVKSGDEIKLKLEAVNITDLNQNREQDKRFAFIRFDNGPTTSFESAACPGWFLCTSLEADQPVGLTNMPTEALKVTKFYFQQD
;
A
#
# COMPACT_ATOMS: atom_id res chain seq x y z
N MET A 1 -25.29 46.24 46.09
CA MET A 1 -25.92 45.66 44.90
C MET A 1 -24.84 45.62 43.81
N ASP A 2 -23.66 45.03 44.10
CA ASP A 2 -22.42 45.41 43.38
C ASP A 2 -21.45 44.25 43.13
N ILE A 3 -21.89 42.99 43.27
CA ILE A 3 -21.02 41.83 43.01
C ILE A 3 -21.48 41.04 41.77
N TYR A 4 -22.73 41.21 41.33
CA TYR A 4 -23.28 40.42 40.21
C TYR A 4 -22.97 41.00 38.82
N ILE A 5 -22.61 42.28 38.71
CA ILE A 5 -22.31 42.94 37.42
C ILE A 5 -20.86 42.67 36.98
N HIS A 6 -19.94 42.46 37.93
CA HIS A 6 -18.51 42.34 37.62
C HIS A 6 -18.13 40.99 37.00
N GLY A 7 -18.89 39.93 37.27
CA GLY A 7 -18.71 38.61 36.65
C GLY A 7 -19.16 38.56 35.18
N TYR A 8 -20.20 39.33 34.83
CA TYR A 8 -20.74 39.32 33.47
C TYR A 8 -19.85 40.07 32.48
N LEU A 9 -19.22 41.17 32.93
CA LEU A 9 -18.30 41.95 32.10
C LEU A 9 -17.01 41.18 31.76
N ILE A 10 -16.54 40.32 32.67
CA ILE A 10 -15.37 39.45 32.45
C ILE A 10 -15.73 38.30 31.49
N CYS A 11 -16.92 37.70 31.60
CA CYS A 11 -17.37 36.70 30.63
C CYS A 11 -17.55 37.30 29.23
N LEU A 12 -18.04 38.53 29.09
CA LEU A 12 -18.19 39.20 27.79
C LEU A 12 -16.83 39.56 27.13
N LEU A 13 -15.80 39.84 27.92
CA LEU A 13 -14.44 40.08 27.40
C LEU A 13 -13.77 38.79 26.89
N LEU A 14 -14.14 37.62 27.41
CA LEU A 14 -13.65 36.33 26.92
C LEU A 14 -14.33 35.89 25.62
N PHE A 15 -15.54 36.38 25.31
CA PHE A 15 -16.22 36.10 24.04
C PHE A 15 -15.78 37.00 22.88
N LEU A 16 -15.09 38.12 23.15
CA LEU A 16 -14.64 39.07 22.12
C LEU A 16 -13.22 38.82 21.60
N PHE A 17 -12.42 37.99 22.26
CA PHE A 17 -11.23 37.42 21.62
C PHE A 17 -11.63 36.23 20.75
N ARG A 18 -12.31 36.57 19.65
CA ARG A 18 -12.35 35.77 18.44
C ARG A 18 -10.91 35.68 17.94
N SER A 19 -10.15 34.75 18.48
CA SER A 19 -8.94 34.30 17.82
C SER A 19 -9.43 33.66 16.53
N GLU A 20 -9.20 34.37 15.42
CA GLU A 20 -9.05 33.73 14.13
C GLU A 20 -8.05 32.60 14.32
N THR A 21 -8.55 31.40 14.61
CA THR A 21 -7.82 30.19 14.29
C THR A 21 -7.77 30.21 12.77
N ALA A 22 -6.73 30.84 12.23
CA ALA A 22 -6.22 30.47 10.93
C ALA A 22 -6.15 28.94 11.00
N CYS A 23 -7.05 28.28 10.28
CA CYS A 23 -6.91 26.87 9.97
C CYS A 23 -5.61 26.79 9.18
N HIS A 24 -4.48 26.73 9.89
CA HIS A 24 -3.26 26.23 9.32
C HIS A 24 -3.64 24.86 8.77
N PRO A 25 -3.54 24.63 7.45
CA PRO A 25 -3.64 23.28 6.95
C PRO A 25 -2.56 22.54 7.72
N LEU A 26 -2.96 21.63 8.62
CA LEU A 26 -2.05 20.69 9.24
C LEU A 26 -1.41 19.99 8.05
N GLY A 27 -0.20 20.42 7.70
CA GLY A 27 0.49 19.96 6.51
C GLY A 27 0.47 18.45 6.62
N LYS A 28 -0.20 17.80 5.65
CA LYS A 28 -0.21 16.33 5.53
C LYS A 28 1.23 15.91 5.81
N ARG A 29 1.49 15.21 6.92
CA ARG A 29 2.74 14.47 7.07
C ARG A 29 2.83 13.67 5.78
N ARG A 30 3.81 13.96 4.94
CA ARG A 30 4.07 13.12 3.79
C ARG A 30 4.36 11.76 4.41
N CYS A 31 3.46 10.82 4.16
CA CYS A 31 3.67 9.44 4.53
C CYS A 31 4.92 9.04 3.74
N GLU A 32 6.05 8.90 4.45
CA GLU A 32 7.32 8.64 3.78
C GLU A 32 7.21 7.27 3.12
N MET A 33 7.55 7.24 1.82
CA MET A 33 7.63 6.01 1.06
C MET A 33 8.78 5.18 1.60
N GLN A 34 8.54 3.90 1.84
CA GLN A 34 9.51 2.97 2.42
C GLN A 34 9.76 1.83 1.44
N ALA A 35 11.02 1.40 1.32
CA ALA A 35 11.37 0.24 0.51
C ALA A 35 11.35 -1.03 1.37
N PHE A 36 10.77 -2.09 0.83
CA PHE A 36 10.68 -3.40 1.47
C PHE A 36 11.25 -4.47 0.55
N ARG A 37 11.97 -5.41 1.14
CA ARG A 37 12.28 -6.68 0.50
C ARG A 37 11.09 -7.62 0.64
N ILE A 38 10.77 -8.32 -0.44
CA ILE A 38 9.70 -9.30 -0.50
C ILE A 38 10.17 -10.59 -1.15
N TRP A 39 9.81 -11.72 -0.54
CA TRP A 39 10.00 -13.04 -1.14
C TRP A 39 8.96 -14.00 -0.61
N ASP A 40 8.58 -14.99 -1.39
CA ASP A 40 7.61 -15.97 -0.92
C ASP A 40 8.22 -17.06 -0.04
N VAL A 41 7.37 -17.87 0.60
CA VAL A 41 7.80 -18.96 1.48
C VAL A 41 8.70 -20.00 0.80
N ASN A 42 8.65 -20.10 -0.53
CA ASN A 42 9.51 -20.97 -1.32
C ASN A 42 10.80 -20.25 -1.76
N GLN A 43 11.14 -19.11 -1.17
CA GLN A 43 12.35 -18.31 -1.44
C GLN A 43 12.42 -17.71 -2.85
N LYS A 44 11.28 -17.59 -3.55
CA LYS A 44 11.26 -16.85 -4.82
C LYS A 44 11.17 -15.36 -4.54
N ILE A 45 12.04 -14.61 -5.19
CA ILE A 45 12.13 -13.15 -5.10
C ILE A 45 11.51 -12.51 -6.34
N PHE A 46 11.08 -11.25 -6.21
CA PHE A 46 10.51 -10.52 -7.31
C PHE A 46 11.60 -9.90 -8.18
N TYR A 47 11.41 -9.95 -9.49
CA TYR A 47 12.23 -9.24 -10.46
C TYR A 47 11.39 -8.87 -11.69
N LEU A 48 11.87 -7.90 -12.47
CA LEU A 48 11.19 -7.47 -13.67
C LEU A 48 11.69 -8.24 -14.91
N ARG A 49 10.76 -8.81 -15.70
CA ARG A 49 11.05 -9.44 -17.00
C ARG A 49 9.99 -8.99 -18.00
N ASN A 50 10.41 -8.40 -19.13
CA ASN A 50 9.50 -7.90 -20.18
C ASN A 50 8.39 -6.97 -19.64
N ASN A 51 8.75 -6.04 -18.74
CA ASN A 51 7.83 -5.11 -18.09
C ASN A 51 6.70 -5.77 -17.25
N GLN A 52 6.92 -7.02 -16.83
CA GLN A 52 6.03 -7.76 -15.97
C GLN A 52 6.78 -8.19 -14.71
N LEU A 53 6.10 -8.10 -13.56
CA LEU A 53 6.63 -8.56 -12.29
C LEU A 53 6.60 -10.09 -12.26
N VAL A 54 7.74 -10.72 -12.00
CA VAL A 54 7.93 -12.18 -12.03
C VAL A 54 8.53 -12.65 -10.71
N ALA A 55 8.17 -13.86 -10.27
CA ALA A 55 8.76 -14.48 -9.09
C ALA A 55 9.64 -15.68 -9.47
N GLY A 56 10.90 -15.67 -9.05
CA GLY A 56 11.83 -16.74 -9.35
C GLY A 56 13.09 -16.71 -8.50
N TYR A 57 14.10 -17.47 -8.91
CA TYR A 57 15.37 -17.59 -8.19
C TYR A 57 16.46 -16.83 -8.95
N LEU A 58 17.04 -15.79 -8.33
CA LEU A 58 18.19 -15.10 -8.92
C LEU A 58 19.48 -15.65 -8.30
N GLN A 59 20.50 -15.82 -9.14
CA GLN A 59 21.81 -16.33 -8.74
C GLN A 59 22.94 -15.49 -9.31
N GLY A 60 24.05 -15.43 -8.57
CA GLY A 60 25.26 -14.71 -8.97
C GLY A 60 24.98 -13.25 -9.34
N PRO A 61 25.39 -12.78 -10.53
CA PRO A 61 25.25 -11.38 -10.91
C PRO A 61 23.78 -10.94 -11.06
N ASN A 62 22.85 -11.88 -11.27
CA ASN A 62 21.43 -11.57 -11.45
C ASN A 62 20.74 -11.13 -10.15
N THR A 63 21.37 -11.32 -8.98
CA THR A 63 20.86 -10.84 -7.69
C THR A 63 20.62 -9.32 -7.67
N LYS A 64 21.31 -8.56 -8.53
CA LYS A 64 21.10 -7.12 -8.70
C LYS A 64 19.76 -6.76 -9.35
N LEU A 65 19.05 -7.74 -9.91
CA LEU A 65 17.73 -7.56 -10.53
C LEU A 65 16.58 -7.73 -9.52
N GLU A 66 16.88 -8.03 -8.25
CA GLU A 66 15.87 -8.09 -7.18
C GLU A 66 15.11 -6.76 -7.11
N GLU A 67 13.80 -6.83 -7.27
CA GLU A 67 12.91 -5.70 -7.14
C GLU A 67 12.48 -5.55 -5.68
N LYS A 68 12.66 -4.35 -5.15
CA LYS A 68 12.12 -3.93 -3.85
C LYS A 68 10.73 -3.35 -4.06
N ILE A 69 9.87 -3.53 -3.06
CA ILE A 69 8.53 -2.95 -3.04
C ILE A 69 8.59 -1.62 -2.33
N ASP A 70 8.27 -0.55 -3.06
CA ASP A 70 8.00 0.76 -2.50
C ASP A 70 6.58 0.78 -1.89
N VAL A 71 6.48 1.19 -0.65
CA VAL A 71 5.24 1.18 0.14
C VAL A 71 4.89 2.60 0.57
N VAL A 72 3.65 3.01 0.32
CA VAL A 72 3.05 4.20 0.96
C VAL A 72 1.88 3.73 1.84
N PRO A 73 2.02 3.81 3.18
CA PRO A 73 0.92 3.51 4.09
C PRO A 73 -0.25 4.47 3.87
N ILE A 74 -1.46 3.93 3.89
CA ILE A 74 -2.72 4.67 3.76
C ILE A 74 -3.44 4.67 5.11
N GLU A 75 -3.63 3.47 5.66
CA GLU A 75 -4.25 3.15 6.94
C GLU A 75 -3.39 2.05 7.61
N PRO A 76 -3.60 1.69 8.90
CA PRO A 76 -2.71 0.76 9.61
C PRO A 76 -2.39 -0.56 8.88
N HIS A 77 -3.33 -1.08 8.09
CA HIS A 77 -3.17 -2.30 7.31
C HIS A 77 -3.38 -2.12 5.81
N THR A 78 -3.58 -0.90 5.32
CA THR A 78 -3.84 -0.64 3.90
C THR A 78 -2.73 0.21 3.33
N MET A 79 -2.20 -0.16 2.18
CA MET A 79 -1.06 0.52 1.56
C MET A 79 -1.13 0.50 0.04
N PHE A 80 -0.49 1.49 -0.59
CA PHE A 80 -0.13 1.40 -1.99
C PHE A 80 1.20 0.65 -2.12
N LEU A 81 1.31 -0.13 -3.19
CA LEU A 81 2.51 -0.90 -3.52
C LEU A 81 3.04 -0.45 -4.89
N GLY A 82 4.34 -0.25 -5.00
CA GLY A 82 5.02 0.06 -6.24
C GLY A 82 6.43 -0.50 -6.29
N ILE A 83 7.09 -0.26 -7.42
CA ILE A 83 8.50 -0.56 -7.66
C ILE A 83 9.16 0.64 -8.37
N HIS A 84 10.48 0.57 -8.54
CA HIS A 84 11.29 1.58 -9.24
C HIS A 84 11.19 2.98 -8.59
N GLY A 85 11.22 3.02 -7.26
CA GLY A 85 11.05 4.26 -6.50
C GLY A 85 9.63 4.79 -6.59
N GLY A 86 8.65 3.89 -6.62
CA GLY A 86 7.23 4.20 -6.67
C GLY A 86 6.72 4.69 -8.02
N LYS A 87 7.49 4.55 -9.11
CA LYS A 87 7.09 5.02 -10.46
C LYS A 87 6.20 4.04 -11.21
N LEU A 88 6.22 2.77 -10.80
CA LEU A 88 5.38 1.72 -11.34
C LEU A 88 4.56 1.13 -10.19
N CYS A 89 3.25 1.36 -10.17
CA CYS A 89 2.37 0.86 -9.11
C CYS A 89 1.74 -0.48 -9.49
N LEU A 90 1.59 -1.35 -8.49
CA LEU A 90 0.86 -2.61 -8.62
C LEU A 90 -0.65 -2.29 -8.65
N ALA A 91 -1.33 -2.72 -9.69
CA ALA A 91 -2.75 -2.46 -9.91
C ALA A 91 -3.53 -3.77 -10.05
N CYS A 92 -4.66 -3.87 -9.34
CA CYS A 92 -5.67 -4.88 -9.56
C CYS A 92 -6.63 -4.42 -10.66
N VAL A 93 -6.53 -5.02 -11.85
CA VAL A 93 -7.36 -4.66 -13.00
C VAL A 93 -8.41 -5.75 -13.22
N LYS A 94 -9.68 -5.35 -13.20
CA LYS A 94 -10.81 -6.20 -13.56
C LYS A 94 -11.26 -5.88 -14.99
N SER A 95 -11.32 -6.89 -15.85
CA SER A 95 -11.80 -6.79 -17.23
C SER A 95 -12.82 -7.90 -17.48
N GLY A 96 -14.11 -7.56 -17.41
CA GLY A 96 -15.18 -8.56 -17.36
C GLY A 96 -15.08 -9.39 -16.09
N ASP A 97 -14.99 -10.71 -16.24
CA ASP A 97 -14.84 -11.66 -15.12
C ASP A 97 -13.38 -11.92 -14.75
N GLU A 98 -12.44 -11.41 -15.54
CA GLU A 98 -11.02 -11.66 -15.32
C GLU A 98 -10.39 -10.58 -14.42
N ILE A 99 -9.70 -11.01 -13.36
CA ILE A 99 -8.96 -10.14 -12.44
C ILE A 99 -7.48 -10.46 -12.57
N LYS A 100 -6.67 -9.42 -12.81
CA LYS A 100 -5.23 -9.52 -13.07
C LYS A 100 -4.45 -8.47 -12.30
N LEU A 101 -3.23 -8.83 -11.92
CA LEU A 101 -2.22 -7.86 -11.49
C LEU A 101 -1.57 -7.22 -12.72
N LYS A 102 -1.39 -5.90 -12.72
CA LYS A 102 -0.62 -5.17 -13.72
C LYS A 102 0.29 -4.15 -13.03
N LEU A 103 1.39 -3.81 -13.70
CA LEU A 103 2.18 -2.63 -13.37
C LEU A 103 1.68 -1.47 -14.23
N GLU A 104 1.33 -0.35 -13.60
CA GLU A 104 0.96 0.88 -14.31
C GLU A 104 1.96 2.00 -14.00
N ALA A 105 2.29 2.80 -15.01
CA ALA A 105 3.20 3.94 -14.90
C ALA A 105 2.51 5.14 -14.23
N VAL A 106 2.33 5.04 -12.93
CA VAL A 106 1.76 6.06 -12.04
C VAL A 106 2.69 6.21 -10.85
N ASN A 107 2.93 7.44 -10.41
CA ASN A 107 3.72 7.68 -9.22
C ASN A 107 2.87 7.39 -7.97
N ILE A 108 3.39 6.55 -7.08
CA ILE A 108 2.74 6.14 -5.84
C ILE A 108 2.36 7.32 -4.94
N THR A 109 3.11 8.43 -5.00
CA THR A 109 2.82 9.63 -4.21
C THR A 109 1.65 10.45 -4.75
N ASP A 110 1.26 10.21 -6.01
CA ASP A 110 0.14 10.90 -6.66
C ASP A 110 -1.20 10.17 -6.39
N LEU A 111 -1.14 8.94 -5.87
CA LEU A 111 -2.29 8.14 -5.50
C LEU A 111 -2.97 8.68 -4.24
N ASN A 112 -4.30 8.57 -4.21
CA ASN A 112 -5.10 9.00 -3.08
C ASN A 112 -6.26 8.04 -2.85
N GLN A 113 -6.32 7.43 -1.66
CA GLN A 113 -7.37 6.47 -1.29
C GLN A 113 -8.81 6.99 -1.45
N ASN A 114 -9.02 8.30 -1.34
CA ASN A 114 -10.34 8.92 -1.48
C ASN A 114 -10.79 9.01 -2.94
N ARG A 115 -9.92 8.73 -3.91
CA ARG A 115 -10.27 8.64 -5.33
C ARG A 115 -10.61 7.19 -5.65
N GLU A 116 -11.85 6.96 -6.09
CA GLU A 116 -12.33 5.62 -6.45
C GLU A 116 -11.43 4.90 -7.45
N GLN A 117 -10.89 5.63 -8.44
CA GLN A 117 -9.98 5.09 -9.44
C GLN A 117 -8.63 4.61 -8.88
N ASP A 118 -8.22 5.12 -7.71
CA ASP A 118 -6.93 4.81 -7.10
C ASP A 118 -7.03 3.60 -6.15
N LYS A 119 -8.25 3.20 -5.75
CA LYS A 119 -8.48 2.01 -4.90
C LYS A 119 -7.90 0.73 -5.50
N ARG A 120 -7.80 0.64 -6.82
CA ARG A 120 -7.21 -0.50 -7.53
C ARG A 120 -5.71 -0.70 -7.27
N PHE A 121 -5.02 0.32 -6.75
CA PHE A 121 -3.62 0.24 -6.36
C PHE A 121 -3.43 -0.09 -4.88
N ALA A 122 -4.51 -0.10 -4.10
CA ALA A 122 -4.45 -0.34 -2.66
C ALA A 122 -4.54 -1.83 -2.35
N PHE A 123 -3.71 -2.26 -1.40
CA PHE A 123 -3.66 -3.61 -0.89
C PHE A 123 -3.80 -3.61 0.63
N ILE A 124 -4.56 -4.57 1.14
CA ILE A 124 -4.74 -4.84 2.57
C ILE A 124 -3.72 -5.90 2.97
N ARG A 125 -2.89 -5.56 3.95
CA ARG A 125 -1.85 -6.41 4.52
C ARG A 125 -2.41 -7.22 5.69
N PHE A 126 -2.21 -8.52 5.65
CA PHE A 126 -2.49 -9.44 6.76
C PHE A 126 -1.19 -10.08 7.24
N ASP A 127 -0.84 -9.83 8.49
CA ASP A 127 0.30 -10.49 9.14
C ASP A 127 -0.14 -11.81 9.77
N ASN A 128 0.46 -12.90 9.31
CA ASN A 128 0.15 -14.28 9.67
C ASN A 128 1.37 -14.91 10.34
N GLY A 129 1.81 -14.33 11.46
CA GLY A 129 3.05 -14.69 12.14
C GLY A 129 4.28 -14.12 11.42
N PRO A 130 5.25 -14.93 10.97
CA PRO A 130 6.44 -14.44 10.27
C PRO A 130 6.20 -14.09 8.80
N THR A 131 5.03 -14.48 8.27
CA THR A 131 4.65 -14.23 6.88
C THR A 131 3.50 -13.24 6.79
N THR A 132 3.40 -12.58 5.66
CA THR A 132 2.41 -11.58 5.32
C THR A 132 1.69 -12.00 4.03
N SER A 133 0.41 -11.67 3.95
CA SER A 133 -0.41 -11.81 2.73
C SER A 133 -1.00 -10.46 2.35
N PHE A 134 -1.25 -10.26 1.06
CA PHE A 134 -1.78 -9.00 0.54
C PHE A 134 -3.06 -9.26 -0.23
N GLU A 135 -4.16 -8.65 0.17
CA GLU A 135 -5.44 -8.70 -0.53
C GLU A 135 -5.67 -7.41 -1.32
N SER A 136 -6.27 -7.50 -2.49
CA SER A 136 -6.67 -6.33 -3.27
C SER A 136 -7.84 -5.60 -2.60
N ALA A 137 -7.67 -4.32 -2.30
CA ALA A 137 -8.76 -3.50 -1.75
C ALA A 137 -9.90 -3.28 -2.78
N ALA A 138 -9.59 -3.29 -4.08
CA ALA A 138 -10.58 -3.13 -5.15
C ALA A 138 -11.29 -4.44 -5.53
N CYS A 139 -10.72 -5.59 -5.20
CA CYS A 139 -11.30 -6.90 -5.47
C CYS A 139 -11.19 -7.79 -4.23
N PRO A 140 -12.10 -7.63 -3.26
CA PRO A 140 -12.10 -8.46 -2.05
C PRO A 140 -12.11 -9.96 -2.38
N GLY A 141 -11.38 -10.73 -1.58
CA GLY A 141 -11.11 -12.15 -1.78
C GLY A 141 -9.94 -12.45 -2.72
N TRP A 142 -9.38 -11.47 -3.42
CA TRP A 142 -8.24 -11.68 -4.34
C TRP A 142 -6.92 -11.31 -3.69
N PHE A 143 -6.03 -12.29 -3.56
CA PHE A 143 -4.74 -12.16 -2.89
C PHE A 143 -3.59 -12.14 -3.90
N LEU A 144 -2.58 -11.33 -3.62
CA LEU A 144 -1.29 -11.39 -4.30
C LEU A 144 -0.72 -12.80 -4.18
N CYS A 145 -0.28 -13.36 -5.30
CA CYS A 145 0.21 -14.72 -5.34
C CYS A 145 1.35 -14.92 -6.34
N THR A 146 2.14 -15.94 -6.10
CA THR A 146 3.11 -16.50 -7.06
C THR A 146 2.71 -17.93 -7.43
N SER A 147 3.20 -18.39 -8.57
CA SER A 147 3.09 -19.81 -8.95
C SER A 147 4.05 -20.67 -8.12
N LEU A 148 3.77 -21.97 -8.01
CA LEU A 148 4.79 -22.93 -7.56
C LEU A 148 5.99 -22.96 -8.52
N GLU A 149 5.71 -22.88 -9.81
CA GLU A 149 6.74 -22.81 -10.85
C GLU A 149 7.50 -21.49 -10.76
N ALA A 150 8.82 -21.57 -10.89
CA ALA A 150 9.68 -20.38 -10.94
C ALA A 150 9.52 -19.64 -12.25
N ASP A 151 9.91 -18.36 -12.24
CA ASP A 151 9.90 -17.47 -13.40
C ASP A 151 8.50 -17.23 -13.99
N GLN A 152 7.48 -17.44 -13.17
CA GLN A 152 6.10 -17.15 -13.52
C GLN A 152 5.67 -15.74 -13.05
N PRO A 153 4.71 -15.12 -13.73
CA PRO A 153 4.23 -13.79 -13.38
C PRO A 153 3.64 -13.77 -11.97
N VAL A 154 3.90 -12.69 -11.23
CA VAL A 154 3.16 -12.40 -9.99
C VAL A 154 1.74 -12.04 -10.38
N GLY A 155 0.76 -12.62 -9.69
CA GLY A 155 -0.65 -12.49 -10.05
C GLY A 155 -1.56 -12.30 -8.84
N LEU A 156 -2.86 -12.42 -9.09
CA LEU A 156 -3.89 -12.46 -8.06
C LEU A 156 -4.61 -13.81 -8.09
N THR A 157 -5.03 -14.31 -6.94
CA THR A 157 -5.86 -15.52 -6.81
C THR A 157 -6.99 -15.30 -5.82
N ASN A 158 -8.18 -15.82 -6.12
CA ASN A 158 -9.30 -15.93 -5.18
C ASN A 158 -9.37 -17.30 -4.49
N MET A 159 -8.41 -18.19 -4.75
CA MET A 159 -8.30 -19.51 -4.13
C MET A 159 -6.96 -19.60 -3.38
N PRO A 160 -6.80 -18.91 -2.24
CA PRO A 160 -5.53 -18.81 -1.52
C PRO A 160 -5.07 -20.14 -0.90
N THR A 161 -5.95 -21.14 -0.83
CA THR A 161 -5.67 -22.50 -0.33
C THR A 161 -5.36 -23.50 -1.45
N GLU A 162 -5.42 -23.08 -2.72
CA GLU A 162 -5.09 -23.93 -3.84
C GLU A 162 -3.59 -24.27 -3.83
N ALA A 163 -3.26 -25.56 -3.97
CA ALA A 163 -1.89 -26.05 -3.82
C ALA A 163 -0.89 -25.43 -4.80
N LEU A 164 -1.36 -24.91 -5.94
CA LEU A 164 -0.52 -24.37 -7.02
C LEU A 164 -0.18 -22.88 -6.85
N LYS A 165 -0.73 -22.20 -5.84
CA LYS A 165 -0.54 -20.77 -5.60
C LYS A 165 0.07 -20.53 -4.22
N VAL A 166 1.03 -19.61 -4.15
CA VAL A 166 1.64 -19.19 -2.90
C VAL A 166 1.22 -17.75 -2.60
N THR A 167 0.56 -17.54 -1.46
CA THR A 167 0.01 -16.23 -1.02
C THR A 167 0.70 -15.70 0.23
N LYS A 168 1.75 -16.39 0.70
CA LYS A 168 2.49 -16.06 1.92
C LYS A 168 3.88 -15.57 1.55
N PHE A 169 4.21 -14.38 2.04
CA PHE A 169 5.46 -13.69 1.75
C PHE A 169 6.16 -13.32 3.04
N TYR A 170 7.49 -13.37 3.04
CA TYR A 170 8.26 -12.60 4.00
C TYR A 170 8.35 -11.17 3.48
N PHE A 171 8.12 -10.21 4.37
CA PHE A 171 8.05 -8.79 4.02
C PHE A 171 8.80 -7.96 5.05
N GLN A 172 9.98 -7.47 4.69
CA GLN A 172 10.90 -6.81 5.60
C GLN A 172 11.32 -5.45 5.06
N GLN A 173 11.31 -4.44 5.93
CA GLN A 173 11.80 -3.12 5.57
C GLN A 173 13.31 -3.21 5.30
N ASP A 174 13.74 -2.63 4.20
CA ASP A 174 15.15 -2.59 3.79
C ASP A 174 15.97 -1.55 4.56
#